data_AF-G8SG93-F1
#
_entry.id   AF-G8SG93-F1
#
_cell.length_a   1.000
_cell.length_b   1.000
_cell.length_c   1.000
_cell.angle_alpha   90.00
_cell.angle_beta   90.00
_cell.angle_gamma   90.00
#
_symmetry.space_group_name_H-M   'P 1'
#
loop_
_entity.id
_entity.type
_entity.pdbx_description
1 polymer ?
#
loop_
_entity_poly.entity_id
_entity_poly.type
_entity_poly.pdbx_seq_one_letter_code
_entity_poly.pdbx_strand_id
1 'polypeptide(L)'
;MLEALGLVVDFLTRAIPAAAGRRRKKKLDDVGSELFLIYFRLNEVIVTAERILGVLENYVRRMSQNDGRSHLLEDLTGKSWQTGLLMRQRTNLQEVAELIFRDRSGLMLIDAPSYNALTPLLDRKMGLIRVLIRAMDGNRLPVAPSAEDIHCVVSLYALGGQHLDLDSEEMRRVQDRIFAEALSFDDVMDESTYRAVQRYLDAENPREQLKRIKGSVSNMRRSLLKHFTVEDMLLRAGDERFSN
;
A
#
# COMPACT_ATOMS: atom_id res chain seq x y z
N MET A 1 -1.50 1.28 7.09
CA MET A 1 -0.85 1.24 5.75
C MET A 1 -0.83 -0.15 5.10
N LEU A 2 -0.25 -1.17 5.75
CA LEU A 2 -0.04 -2.49 5.16
C LEU A 2 -1.33 -3.18 4.71
N GLU A 3 -2.36 -3.12 5.53
CA GLU A 3 -3.63 -3.76 5.21
C GLU A 3 -4.29 -3.18 3.92
N ALA A 4 -4.16 -1.88 3.67
CA ALA A 4 -4.60 -1.25 2.42
C ALA A 4 -3.85 -1.81 1.19
N LEU A 5 -2.58 -2.16 1.35
CA LEU A 5 -1.76 -2.77 0.29
C LEU A 5 -2.15 -4.22 0.04
N GLY A 6 -2.39 -5.01 1.09
CA GLY A 6 -2.87 -6.39 0.94
C GLY A 6 -4.12 -6.48 0.08
N LEU A 7 -5.04 -5.54 0.30
CA LEU A 7 -6.27 -5.43 -0.48
C LEU A 7 -6.06 -5.11 -1.97
N VAL A 8 -5.05 -4.33 -2.34
CA VAL A 8 -4.71 -4.05 -3.74
C VAL A 8 -4.09 -5.28 -4.40
N VAL A 9 -3.17 -5.94 -3.70
CA VAL A 9 -2.47 -7.13 -4.20
C VAL A 9 -3.44 -8.29 -4.43
N ASP A 10 -4.33 -8.55 -3.48
CA ASP A 10 -5.33 -9.62 -3.58
C ASP A 10 -6.25 -9.42 -4.79
N PHE A 11 -6.61 -8.17 -5.07
CA PHE A 11 -7.41 -7.80 -6.23
C PHE A 11 -6.68 -8.13 -7.53
N LEU A 12 -5.44 -7.65 -7.70
CA LEU A 12 -4.67 -7.88 -8.92
C LEU A 12 -4.44 -9.37 -9.18
N THR A 13 -4.20 -10.13 -8.11
CA THR A 13 -4.02 -11.58 -8.18
C THR A 13 -5.24 -12.28 -8.80
N ARG A 14 -6.47 -11.81 -8.49
CA ARG A 14 -7.72 -12.35 -9.03
C ARG A 14 -8.03 -11.87 -10.45
N ALA A 15 -7.57 -10.68 -10.82
CA ALA A 15 -7.80 -10.10 -12.15
C ALA A 15 -6.94 -10.75 -13.26
N ILE A 16 -5.72 -11.21 -12.92
CA ILE A 16 -4.77 -11.79 -13.90
C ILE A 16 -5.35 -12.96 -14.71
N PRO A 17 -5.97 -14.00 -14.11
CA PRO A 17 -6.51 -15.13 -14.88
C PRO A 17 -7.64 -14.73 -15.83
N ALA A 18 -8.48 -13.76 -15.44
CA ALA A 18 -9.56 -13.26 -16.28
C ALA A 18 -9.02 -12.51 -17.51
N ALA A 19 -7.95 -11.73 -17.34
CA ALA A 19 -7.29 -11.01 -18.42
C ALA A 19 -6.64 -11.95 -19.45
N ALA A 20 -6.04 -13.06 -18.99
CA ALA A 20 -5.39 -14.03 -19.87
C ALA A 20 -6.35 -14.80 -20.80
N GLY A 21 -7.63 -14.89 -20.46
CA GLY A 21 -8.63 -15.67 -21.21
C GLY A 21 -9.09 -15.04 -22.54
N ARG A 22 -8.91 -13.73 -22.75
CA ARG A 22 -9.51 -12.99 -23.88
C ARG A 22 -8.45 -12.62 -24.93
N ARG A 23 -8.24 -13.53 -25.89
CA ARG A 23 -7.12 -13.56 -26.84
C ARG A 23 -7.21 -12.49 -27.95
N ARG A 24 -6.43 -11.41 -27.82
CA ARG A 24 -5.79 -10.69 -28.95
C ARG A 24 -4.33 -10.42 -28.58
N LYS A 25 -3.38 -11.09 -29.25
CA LYS A 25 -1.94 -11.16 -28.89
C LYS A 25 -1.34 -9.80 -28.50
N LYS A 26 -1.48 -8.77 -29.35
CA LYS A 26 -0.93 -7.43 -29.09
C LYS A 26 -1.46 -6.76 -27.81
N LYS A 27 -2.74 -6.97 -27.47
CA LYS A 27 -3.34 -6.43 -26.23
C LYS A 27 -2.92 -7.21 -24.99
N LEU A 28 -2.48 -8.45 -25.14
CA LEU A 28 -2.05 -9.29 -24.03
C LEU A 28 -0.65 -8.87 -23.55
N ASP A 29 0.24 -8.54 -24.48
CA ASP A 29 1.59 -8.08 -24.17
C ASP A 29 1.58 -6.73 -23.40
N ASP A 30 0.69 -5.80 -23.81
CA ASP A 30 0.49 -4.51 -23.15
C ASP A 30 0.05 -4.70 -21.69
N VAL A 31 -0.93 -5.58 -21.48
CA VAL A 31 -1.49 -5.89 -20.16
C VAL A 31 -0.49 -6.62 -19.28
N GLY A 32 0.27 -7.57 -19.85
CA GLY A 32 1.32 -8.28 -19.13
C GLY A 32 2.39 -7.33 -18.61
N SER A 33 2.79 -6.36 -19.43
CA SER A 33 3.77 -5.33 -19.07
C SER A 33 3.27 -4.40 -17.97
N GLU A 34 2.04 -3.90 -18.09
CA GLU A 34 1.40 -3.06 -17.06
C GLU A 34 1.28 -3.78 -15.71
N LEU A 35 0.77 -5.01 -15.72
CA LEU A 35 0.63 -5.82 -14.51
C LEU A 35 2.00 -6.17 -13.89
N PHE A 36 3.03 -6.34 -14.71
CA PHE A 36 4.40 -6.53 -14.24
C PHE A 36 4.95 -5.25 -13.57
N LEU A 37 4.73 -4.07 -14.14
CA LEU A 37 5.11 -2.80 -13.52
C LEU A 37 4.42 -2.60 -12.18
N ILE A 38 3.11 -2.88 -12.10
CA ILE A 38 2.37 -2.79 -10.83
C ILE A 38 2.94 -3.77 -9.80
N TYR A 39 3.21 -5.03 -10.19
CA TYR A 39 3.87 -6.02 -9.34
C TYR A 39 5.23 -5.52 -8.83
N PHE A 40 6.06 -4.96 -9.71
CA PHE A 40 7.37 -4.44 -9.37
C PHE A 40 7.27 -3.32 -8.33
N ARG A 41 6.39 -2.33 -8.55
CA ARG A 41 6.17 -1.23 -7.60
C ARG A 41 5.61 -1.69 -6.26
N LEU A 42 4.66 -2.64 -6.26
CA LEU A 42 4.17 -3.24 -5.01
C LEU A 42 5.29 -3.92 -4.22
N ASN A 43 6.24 -4.57 -4.90
CA ASN A 43 7.39 -5.15 -4.23
C ASN A 43 8.30 -4.08 -3.60
N GLU A 44 8.52 -2.93 -4.24
CA GLU A 44 9.27 -1.81 -3.66
C GLU A 44 8.60 -1.21 -2.42
N VAL A 45 7.27 -1.09 -2.45
CA VAL A 45 6.44 -0.69 -1.30
C VAL A 45 6.63 -1.67 -0.14
N ILE A 46 6.62 -2.98 -0.40
CA ILE A 46 6.80 -4.02 0.63
C ILE A 46 8.20 -3.98 1.24
N VAL A 47 9.24 -3.86 0.41
CA VAL A 47 10.63 -3.79 0.87
C VAL A 47 10.85 -2.55 1.74
N THR A 48 10.27 -1.42 1.34
CA THR A 48 10.40 -0.17 2.10
C THR A 48 9.61 -0.25 3.42
N ALA A 49 8.41 -0.82 3.41
CA ALA A 49 7.64 -1.07 4.62
C ALA A 49 8.35 -2.02 5.60
N GLU A 50 9.05 -3.05 5.11
CA GLU A 50 9.87 -3.93 5.94
C GLU A 50 10.99 -3.19 6.67
N ARG A 51 11.64 -2.25 5.97
CA ARG A 51 12.68 -1.39 6.56
C ARG A 51 12.09 -0.50 7.64
N ILE A 52 10.95 0.16 7.36
CA ILE A 52 10.23 1.00 8.33
C ILE A 52 9.89 0.19 9.60
N LEU A 53 9.33 -1.03 9.47
CA LEU A 53 9.05 -1.88 10.63
C LEU A 53 10.31 -2.23 11.42
N GLY A 54 11.41 -2.54 10.73
CA GLY A 54 12.70 -2.77 11.40
C GLY A 54 13.18 -1.56 12.20
N VAL A 55 12.89 -0.33 11.75
CA VAL A 55 13.18 0.89 12.53
C VAL A 55 12.37 0.92 13.82
N LEU A 56 11.06 0.73 13.72
CA LEU A 56 10.14 0.81 14.85
C LEU A 56 10.46 -0.24 15.91
N GLU A 57 10.72 -1.48 15.49
CA GLU A 57 11.10 -2.57 16.39
C GLU A 57 12.43 -2.30 17.09
N ASN A 58 13.43 -1.79 16.35
CA ASN A 58 14.70 -1.40 16.93
C ASN A 58 14.55 -0.24 17.91
N TYR A 59 13.67 0.71 17.63
CA TYR A 59 13.36 1.83 18.53
C TYR A 59 12.75 1.32 19.85
N VAL A 60 11.71 0.48 19.79
CA VAL A 60 11.08 -0.11 20.98
C VAL A 60 12.08 -0.93 21.80
N ARG A 61 12.92 -1.75 21.13
CA ARG A 61 13.97 -2.54 21.80
C ARG A 61 15.00 -1.67 22.52
N ARG A 62 15.39 -0.54 21.94
CA ARG A 62 16.36 0.39 22.56
C ARG A 62 15.74 1.12 23.75
N MET A 63 14.49 1.57 23.63
CA MET A 63 13.77 2.23 24.71
C MET A 63 13.49 1.31 25.90
N SER A 64 13.23 0.01 25.67
CA SER A 64 13.01 -0.95 26.76
C SER A 64 14.29 -1.36 27.50
N GLN A 65 15.47 -1.19 26.88
CA GLN A 65 16.77 -1.56 27.46
C GLN A 65 17.45 -0.43 28.24
N ASN A 66 17.11 0.82 27.95
CA ASN A 66 17.63 1.99 28.65
C ASN A 66 16.51 2.55 29.53
N ASP A 67 16.63 2.46 30.86
CA ASP A 67 15.66 2.91 31.90
C ASP A 67 15.17 4.38 31.75
N GLY A 68 14.48 4.73 30.66
CA GLY A 68 13.92 6.06 30.40
C GLY A 68 14.92 7.20 30.20
N ARG A 69 16.24 6.97 30.27
CA ARG A 69 17.27 8.02 30.06
C ARG A 69 17.51 8.26 28.57
N SER A 70 16.54 8.95 27.96
CA SER A 70 16.33 9.09 26.51
C SER A 70 17.26 10.09 25.76
N HIS A 71 18.10 10.86 26.45
CA HIS A 71 18.86 11.94 25.80
C HIS A 71 20.01 11.48 24.86
N LEU A 72 20.38 10.19 24.86
CA LEU A 72 21.44 9.66 23.99
C LEU A 72 20.90 8.92 22.75
N LEU A 73 19.58 8.77 22.60
CA LEU A 73 18.96 8.09 21.45
C LEU A 73 18.67 9.02 20.27
N GLU A 74 18.67 10.34 20.49
CA GLU A 74 18.46 11.34 19.43
C GLU A 74 19.65 11.41 18.44
N ASP A 75 20.88 11.13 18.91
CA ASP A 75 22.10 11.44 18.16
C ASP A 75 22.70 10.30 17.32
N LEU A 76 22.40 9.03 17.60
CA LEU A 76 23.22 7.95 17.03
C LEU A 76 22.69 7.31 15.74
N THR A 77 21.54 7.71 15.19
CA THR A 77 20.99 7.29 13.86
C THR A 77 19.51 7.70 13.81
N GLY A 78 19.05 8.91 13.50
CA GLY A 78 19.39 9.87 12.44
C GLY A 78 18.08 10.28 11.75
N LYS A 79 17.41 11.34 12.21
CA LYS A 79 16.10 11.76 11.68
C LYS A 79 16.04 11.79 10.13
N SER A 80 17.14 12.17 9.48
CA SER A 80 17.27 12.20 8.01
C SER A 80 17.03 10.86 7.30
N TRP A 81 17.49 9.72 7.83
CA TRP A 81 17.30 8.42 7.16
C TRP A 81 15.88 7.89 7.36
N GLN A 82 15.24 8.20 8.50
CA GLN A 82 13.85 7.86 8.78
C GLN A 82 12.90 8.65 7.86
N THR A 83 13.13 9.96 7.74
CA THR A 83 12.47 10.83 6.76
C THR A 83 12.67 10.32 5.33
N GLY A 84 13.89 9.89 4.99
CA GLY A 84 14.18 9.31 3.68
C GLY A 84 13.39 8.03 3.37
N LEU A 85 13.19 7.16 4.36
CA LEU A 85 12.37 5.95 4.20
C LEU A 85 10.88 6.28 4.02
N LEU A 86 10.35 7.24 4.79
CA LEU A 86 8.96 7.69 4.62
C LEU A 86 8.73 8.34 3.26
N MET A 87 9.62 9.22 2.83
CA MET A 87 9.53 9.86 1.52
C MET A 87 9.57 8.83 0.40
N ARG A 88 10.46 7.83 0.51
CA ARG A 88 10.51 6.71 -0.45
C ARG A 88 9.21 5.89 -0.43
N GLN A 89 8.67 5.58 0.74
CA GLN A 89 7.41 4.84 0.87
C GLN A 89 6.26 5.59 0.22
N ARG A 90 6.17 6.91 0.46
CA ARG A 90 5.21 7.81 -0.16
C ARG A 90 5.33 7.79 -1.68
N THR A 91 6.53 7.97 -2.22
CA THR A 91 6.76 7.92 -3.68
C THR A 91 6.32 6.58 -4.27
N ASN A 92 6.71 5.46 -3.65
CA ASN A 92 6.31 4.14 -4.12
C ASN A 92 4.77 3.98 -4.11
N LEU A 93 4.08 4.48 -3.08
CA LEU A 93 2.62 4.44 -3.01
C LEU A 93 1.96 5.34 -4.07
N GLN A 94 2.53 6.52 -4.35
CA GLN A 94 2.08 7.40 -5.43
C GLN A 94 2.22 6.73 -6.78
N GLU A 95 3.36 6.11 -7.08
CA GLU A 95 3.59 5.41 -8.34
C GLU A 95 2.64 4.20 -8.51
N VAL A 96 2.39 3.41 -7.46
CA VAL A 96 1.38 2.33 -7.50
C VAL A 96 0.00 2.90 -7.80
N ALA A 97 -0.37 4.00 -7.14
CA ALA A 97 -1.64 4.66 -7.33
C ALA A 97 -1.80 5.17 -8.77
N GLU A 98 -0.76 5.80 -9.33
CA GLU A 98 -0.75 6.31 -10.70
C GLU A 98 -0.87 5.18 -11.72
N LEU A 99 -0.12 4.08 -11.57
CA LEU A 99 -0.21 2.92 -12.45
C LEU A 99 -1.63 2.32 -12.45
N ILE A 100 -2.21 2.11 -11.26
CA ILE A 100 -3.58 1.59 -11.15
C ILE A 100 -4.59 2.55 -11.81
N PHE A 101 -4.39 3.86 -11.70
CA PHE A 101 -5.30 4.85 -12.28
C PHE A 101 -5.15 4.96 -13.80
N ARG A 102 -3.91 5.01 -14.31
CA ARG A 102 -3.61 5.09 -15.73
C ARG A 102 -4.19 3.90 -16.48
N ASP A 103 -4.04 2.71 -15.92
CA ASP A 103 -4.37 1.46 -16.60
C ASP A 103 -5.86 1.07 -16.41
N ARG A 104 -6.67 1.94 -15.79
CA ARG A 104 -8.13 1.75 -15.64
C ARG A 104 -8.84 1.48 -16.96
N SER A 105 -8.52 2.26 -17.97
CA SER A 105 -9.11 2.13 -19.30
C SER A 105 -8.68 0.82 -19.96
N GLY A 106 -7.42 0.40 -19.78
CA GLY A 106 -6.89 -0.89 -20.21
C GLY A 106 -7.64 -2.06 -19.56
N LEU A 107 -7.74 -2.04 -18.23
CA LEU A 107 -8.45 -3.06 -17.45
C LEU A 107 -9.95 -3.14 -17.82
N MET A 108 -10.60 -2.00 -18.02
CA MET A 108 -11.99 -1.93 -18.46
C MET A 108 -12.19 -2.53 -19.88
N LEU A 109 -11.25 -2.30 -20.78
CA LEU A 109 -11.31 -2.84 -22.16
C LEU A 109 -11.14 -4.35 -22.22
N ILE A 110 -10.44 -4.95 -21.24
CA ILE A 110 -10.23 -6.40 -21.17
C ILE A 110 -11.47 -7.08 -20.60
N ASP A 111 -11.98 -6.57 -19.47
CA ASP A 111 -13.11 -7.16 -18.77
C ASP A 111 -13.99 -6.16 -18.05
N ALA A 112 -14.77 -5.40 -18.83
CA ALA A 112 -15.69 -4.38 -18.32
C ALA A 112 -16.62 -4.86 -17.19
N PRO A 113 -17.26 -6.05 -17.24
CA PRO A 113 -18.07 -6.54 -16.12
C PRO A 113 -17.29 -6.71 -14.82
N SER A 114 -16.13 -7.38 -14.86
CA SER A 114 -15.28 -7.55 -13.68
C SER A 114 -14.73 -6.20 -13.21
N TYR A 115 -14.26 -5.36 -14.14
CA TYR A 115 -13.75 -4.03 -13.83
C TYR A 115 -14.84 -3.13 -13.19
N ASN A 116 -16.07 -3.13 -13.71
CA ASN A 116 -17.17 -2.33 -13.16
C ASN A 116 -17.57 -2.82 -11.77
N ALA A 117 -17.58 -4.14 -11.54
CA ALA A 117 -17.80 -4.70 -10.19
C ALA A 117 -16.69 -4.30 -9.20
N LEU A 118 -15.50 -3.98 -9.72
CA LEU A 118 -14.29 -3.72 -8.92
C LEU A 118 -13.97 -2.22 -8.80
N THR A 119 -14.51 -1.38 -9.67
CA THR A 119 -14.26 0.07 -9.70
C THR A 119 -14.57 0.74 -8.37
N PRO A 120 -15.73 0.49 -7.70
CA PRO A 120 -16.02 1.09 -6.40
C PRO A 120 -14.99 0.71 -5.32
N LEU A 121 -14.55 -0.56 -5.32
CA LEU A 121 -13.54 -1.06 -4.39
C LEU A 121 -12.17 -0.44 -4.67
N LEU A 122 -11.82 -0.26 -5.95
CA LEU A 122 -10.58 0.41 -6.35
C LEU A 122 -10.60 1.88 -5.97
N ASP A 123 -11.67 2.62 -6.28
CA ASP A 123 -11.80 4.03 -5.92
C ASP A 123 -11.60 4.27 -4.42
N ARG A 124 -12.18 3.42 -3.56
CA ARG A 124 -12.07 3.56 -2.10
C ARG A 124 -10.70 3.18 -1.57
N LYS A 125 -10.13 2.05 -2.03
CA LYS A 125 -8.74 1.67 -1.69
C LYS A 125 -7.74 2.74 -2.12
N MET A 126 -7.99 3.34 -3.28
CA MET A 126 -7.21 4.46 -3.79
C MET A 126 -7.41 5.74 -2.97
N GLY A 127 -8.63 6.01 -2.51
CA GLY A 127 -8.92 7.08 -1.55
C GLY A 127 -8.13 6.92 -0.26
N LEU A 128 -8.08 5.68 0.26
CA LEU A 128 -7.30 5.36 1.45
C LEU A 128 -5.79 5.50 1.22
N ILE A 129 -5.27 5.02 0.09
CA ILE A 129 -3.86 5.22 -0.29
C ILE A 129 -3.54 6.71 -0.40
N ARG A 130 -4.42 7.52 -1.00
CA ARG A 130 -4.24 8.99 -1.07
C ARG A 130 -4.23 9.63 0.31
N VAL A 131 -5.08 9.19 1.23
CA VAL A 131 -5.09 9.68 2.61
C VAL A 131 -3.79 9.31 3.33
N LEU A 132 -3.29 8.08 3.15
CA LEU A 132 -2.00 7.65 3.68
C LEU A 132 -0.84 8.48 3.11
N ILE A 133 -0.84 8.74 1.80
CA ILE A 133 0.14 9.61 1.14
C ILE A 133 0.11 11.01 1.76
N ARG A 134 -1.07 11.60 1.93
CA ARG A 134 -1.22 12.93 2.56
C ARG A 134 -0.76 12.95 4.01
N ALA A 135 -1.01 11.90 4.78
CA ALA A 135 -0.50 11.79 6.13
C ALA A 135 1.05 11.80 6.15
N MET A 136 1.67 11.18 5.14
CA MET A 136 3.14 11.17 4.99
C MET A 136 3.74 12.47 4.47
N ASP A 137 2.95 13.39 3.88
CA ASP A 137 3.46 14.68 3.39
C ASP A 137 4.11 15.52 4.50
N GLY A 138 3.67 15.35 5.76
CA GLY A 138 4.22 16.02 6.94
C GLY A 138 5.26 15.20 7.71
N ASN A 139 6.03 14.32 7.05
CA ASN A 139 6.99 13.39 7.70
C ASN A 139 6.37 12.51 8.79
N ARG A 140 5.07 12.20 8.65
CA ARG A 140 4.37 11.36 9.62
C ARG A 140 4.20 9.95 9.12
N LEU A 141 4.36 8.98 10.01
CA LEU A 141 4.04 7.59 9.74
C LEU A 141 2.58 7.31 10.15
N PRO A 142 1.68 7.03 9.20
CA PRO A 142 0.34 6.59 9.54
C PRO A 142 0.38 5.16 10.10
N VAL A 143 0.18 5.04 11.42
CA VAL A 143 0.02 3.75 12.12
C VAL A 143 -1.40 3.21 12.06
N ALA A 144 -2.38 4.10 11.90
CA ALA A 144 -3.72 3.80 11.39
C ALA A 144 -3.72 3.75 9.84
N PRO A 145 -4.77 3.24 9.17
CA PRO A 145 -5.97 2.59 9.72
C PRO A 145 -5.69 1.15 10.18
N SER A 146 -6.49 0.66 11.13
CA SER A 146 -6.54 -0.76 11.52
C SER A 146 -7.26 -1.62 10.47
N ALA A 147 -7.22 -2.94 10.63
CA ALA A 147 -8.01 -3.85 9.79
C ALA A 147 -9.52 -3.61 9.91
N GLU A 148 -10.00 -3.19 11.09
CA GLU A 148 -11.40 -2.86 11.34
C GLU A 148 -11.82 -1.59 10.62
N ASP A 149 -11.00 -0.54 10.66
CA ASP A 149 -11.23 0.71 9.93
C ASP A 149 -11.38 0.45 8.43
N ILE A 150 -10.52 -0.40 7.88
CA ILE A 150 -10.56 -0.81 6.48
C ILE A 150 -11.81 -1.62 6.18
N HIS A 151 -12.16 -2.58 7.06
CA HIS A 151 -13.38 -3.36 6.90
C HIS A 151 -14.62 -2.47 6.92
N CYS A 152 -14.68 -1.44 7.78
CA CYS A 152 -15.78 -0.50 7.82
C CYS A 152 -15.96 0.22 6.47
N VAL A 153 -14.88 0.81 5.93
CA VAL A 153 -14.90 1.53 4.65
C VAL A 153 -15.25 0.59 3.47
N VAL A 154 -14.78 -0.66 3.51
CA VAL A 154 -14.99 -1.62 2.41
C VAL A 154 -16.40 -2.26 2.46
N SER A 155 -16.90 -2.60 3.65
CA SER A 155 -18.14 -3.38 3.83
C SER A 155 -19.41 -2.57 3.61
N LEU A 156 -19.40 -1.26 3.87
CA LEU A 156 -20.55 -0.39 3.60
C LEU A 156 -20.95 -0.36 2.12
N TYR A 157 -20.02 -0.69 1.21
CA TYR A 157 -20.30 -0.74 -0.23
C TYR A 157 -20.85 -2.06 -0.75
N ALA A 158 -20.59 -3.18 -0.06
CA ALA A 158 -21.16 -4.46 -0.44
C ALA A 158 -22.70 -4.45 -0.41
N LEU A 159 -23.29 -3.46 0.29
CA LEU A 159 -24.72 -3.24 0.45
C LEU A 159 -25.36 -2.39 -0.67
N GLY A 160 -24.59 -1.97 -1.69
CA GLY A 160 -25.14 -1.46 -2.95
C GLY A 160 -25.59 0.00 -2.93
N GLY A 161 -24.65 0.93 -3.18
CA GLY A 161 -24.84 2.21 -3.89
C GLY A 161 -25.82 3.28 -3.36
N GLN A 162 -26.74 2.96 -2.45
CA GLN A 162 -27.82 3.87 -2.01
C GLN A 162 -27.43 4.77 -0.82
N HIS A 163 -26.17 4.71 -0.36
CA HIS A 163 -25.71 5.37 0.86
C HIS A 163 -24.41 6.18 0.66
N LEU A 164 -24.33 6.96 -0.42
CA LEU A 164 -23.19 7.83 -0.73
C LEU A 164 -22.82 8.79 0.41
N ASP A 165 -23.80 9.24 1.20
CA ASP A 165 -23.59 10.16 2.32
C ASP A 165 -22.95 9.48 3.54
N LEU A 166 -23.42 8.28 3.91
CA LEU A 166 -22.88 7.51 5.04
C LEU A 166 -21.43 7.09 4.81
N ASP A 167 -21.10 6.76 3.56
CA ASP A 167 -19.77 6.32 3.19
C ASP A 167 -18.78 7.50 3.03
N SER A 168 -19.27 8.72 2.81
CA SER A 168 -18.43 9.93 2.91
C SER A 168 -18.09 10.27 4.37
N GLU A 169 -19.02 10.08 5.30
CA GLU A 169 -18.79 10.33 6.72
C GLU A 169 -17.81 9.32 7.34
N GLU A 170 -17.96 8.04 7.03
CA GLU A 170 -17.06 6.99 7.52
C GLU A 170 -15.64 7.13 6.97
N MET A 171 -15.52 7.44 5.66
CA MET A 171 -14.21 7.75 5.09
C MET A 171 -13.56 8.96 5.77
N ARG A 172 -14.35 9.99 6.11
CA ARG A 172 -13.87 11.14 6.87
C ARG A 172 -13.42 10.75 8.28
N ARG A 173 -14.17 9.91 8.99
CA ARG A 173 -13.79 9.41 10.32
C ARG A 173 -12.46 8.66 10.28
N VAL A 174 -12.30 7.75 9.31
CA VAL A 174 -11.04 7.02 9.11
C VAL A 174 -9.90 7.97 8.75
N GLN A 175 -10.16 8.97 7.90
CA GLN A 175 -9.18 10.00 7.58
C GLN A 175 -8.74 10.78 8.82
N ASP A 176 -9.68 11.29 9.62
CA ASP A 176 -9.41 12.06 10.83
C ASP A 176 -8.58 11.23 11.82
N ARG A 177 -8.91 9.94 11.97
CA ARG A 177 -8.16 8.99 12.78
C ARG A 177 -6.73 8.77 12.27
N ILE A 178 -6.55 8.58 10.95
CA ILE A 178 -5.22 8.43 10.33
C ILE A 178 -4.34 9.63 10.65
N PHE A 179 -4.88 10.86 10.54
CA PHE A 179 -4.11 12.07 10.83
C PHE A 179 -3.85 12.26 12.33
N ALA A 180 -4.82 11.93 13.19
CA ALA A 180 -4.69 12.07 14.65
C ALA A 180 -3.68 11.09 15.25
N GLU A 181 -3.62 9.86 14.73
CA GLU A 181 -2.73 8.82 15.24
C GLU A 181 -1.37 8.77 14.51
N ALA A 182 -1.16 9.55 13.45
CA ALA A 182 0.09 9.53 12.70
C ALA A 182 1.28 9.96 13.56
N LEU A 183 2.32 9.13 13.59
CA LEU A 183 3.54 9.40 14.35
C LEU A 183 4.41 10.40 13.61
N SER A 184 4.71 11.54 14.24
CA SER A 184 5.60 12.56 13.70
C SER A 184 7.06 12.19 13.98
N PHE A 185 7.92 12.19 12.96
CA PHE A 185 9.37 12.05 13.14
C PHE A 185 10.11 13.39 13.24
N ASP A 186 9.41 14.51 13.01
CA ASP A 186 9.99 15.84 13.20
C ASP A 186 10.10 16.17 14.70
N ASP A 187 9.19 15.66 15.52
CA ASP A 187 9.12 15.88 16.96
C ASP A 187 10.19 15.10 17.75
N VAL A 188 10.29 15.39 19.05
CA VAL A 188 11.14 14.63 19.98
C VAL A 188 10.47 13.28 20.24
N MET A 189 11.20 12.18 20.01
CA MET A 189 10.71 10.81 20.21
C MET A 189 10.65 10.49 21.70
N ASP A 190 9.58 10.90 22.36
CA ASP A 190 9.38 10.80 23.80
C ASP A 190 8.66 9.50 24.23
N GLU A 191 8.36 9.39 25.52
CA GLU A 191 7.62 8.26 26.11
C GLU A 191 6.22 8.08 25.49
N SER A 192 5.56 9.16 25.06
CA SER A 192 4.26 9.08 24.41
C SER A 192 4.38 8.40 23.03
N THR A 193 5.43 8.75 22.29
CA THR A 193 5.77 8.17 21.00
C THR A 193 6.16 6.70 21.15
N TYR A 194 6.97 6.36 22.17
CA TYR A 194 7.30 4.98 22.52
C TYR A 194 6.05 4.13 22.74
N ARG A 195 5.11 4.58 23.59
CA ARG A 195 3.86 3.87 23.86
C ARG A 195 2.99 3.71 22.61
N ALA A 196 2.96 4.72 21.74
CA ALA A 196 2.20 4.67 20.51
C ALA A 196 2.79 3.64 19.52
N VAL A 197 4.12 3.64 19.34
CA VAL A 197 4.81 2.64 18.50
C VAL A 197 4.62 1.24 19.06
N GLN A 198 4.80 1.06 20.38
CA GLN A 198 4.62 -0.23 21.03
C GLN A 198 3.20 -0.75 20.85
N ARG A 199 2.18 0.10 21.11
CA ARG A 199 0.78 -0.26 20.88
C ARG A 199 0.53 -0.68 19.44
N TYR A 200 1.09 0.03 18.46
CA TYR A 200 0.96 -0.34 17.06
C TYR A 200 1.58 -1.72 16.76
N LEU A 201 2.81 -1.98 17.23
CA LEU A 201 3.48 -3.26 17.01
C LEU A 201 2.74 -4.42 17.68
N ASP A 202 2.20 -4.21 18.87
CA ASP A 202 1.50 -5.23 19.66
C ASP A 202 0.08 -5.51 19.15
N ALA A 203 -0.70 -4.45 18.89
CA ALA A 203 -2.11 -4.58 18.53
C ALA A 203 -2.31 -5.00 17.07
N GLU A 204 -1.54 -4.41 16.14
CA GLU A 204 -1.77 -4.62 14.70
C GLU A 204 -0.96 -5.80 14.15
N ASN A 205 0.05 -6.29 14.88
CA ASN A 205 0.97 -7.34 14.44
C ASN A 205 1.45 -7.14 12.98
N PRO A 206 2.10 -6.00 12.68
CA PRO A 206 2.38 -5.58 11.31
C PRO A 206 3.35 -6.51 10.57
N ARG A 207 4.13 -7.33 11.30
CA ARG A 207 4.99 -8.36 10.70
C ARG A 207 4.19 -9.48 10.06
N GLU A 208 3.17 -10.00 10.74
CA GLU A 208 2.29 -11.00 10.14
C GLU A 208 1.45 -10.38 9.00
N GLN A 209 1.01 -9.12 9.13
CA GLN A 209 0.38 -8.41 8.01
C GLN A 209 1.30 -8.36 6.78
N LEU A 210 2.55 -7.93 6.94
CA LEU A 210 3.53 -7.85 5.85
C LEU A 210 3.79 -9.22 5.22
N LYS A 211 3.86 -10.27 6.02
CA LYS A 211 4.03 -11.66 5.56
C LYS A 211 2.84 -12.14 4.72
N ARG A 212 1.60 -11.82 5.14
CA ARG A 212 0.39 -12.10 4.34
C ARG A 212 0.48 -11.41 2.97
N ILE A 213 0.81 -10.12 2.96
CA ILE A 213 0.94 -9.32 1.72
C ILE A 213 2.02 -9.88 0.80
N LYS A 214 3.19 -10.25 1.35
CA LYS A 214 4.26 -10.94 0.60
C LYS A 214 3.77 -12.25 -0.02
N GLY A 215 2.95 -13.00 0.70
CA GLY A 215 2.27 -14.20 0.18
C GLY A 215 1.38 -13.88 -1.02
N SER A 216 0.54 -12.86 -0.92
CA SER A 216 -0.32 -12.42 -2.03
C SER A 216 0.48 -11.90 -3.23
N VAL A 217 1.56 -11.14 -3.02
CA VAL A 217 2.43 -10.68 -4.12
C VAL A 217 3.15 -11.85 -4.78
N SER A 218 3.53 -12.87 -4.01
CA SER A 218 4.08 -14.11 -4.56
C SER A 218 3.05 -14.88 -5.39
N ASN A 219 1.77 -14.87 -4.98
CA ASN A 219 0.69 -15.44 -5.78
C ASN A 219 0.48 -14.66 -7.08
N MET A 220 0.51 -13.33 -7.01
CA MET A 220 0.46 -12.45 -8.19
C MET A 220 1.59 -12.79 -9.16
N ARG A 221 2.83 -12.89 -8.68
CA ARG A 221 4.01 -13.29 -9.49
C ARG A 221 3.80 -14.64 -10.17
N ARG A 222 3.34 -15.65 -9.42
CA ARG A 222 3.07 -17.00 -9.97
C ARG A 222 1.99 -16.94 -11.05
N SER A 223 0.96 -16.14 -10.84
CA SER A 223 -0.12 -15.94 -11.82
C SER A 223 0.41 -15.27 -13.09
N LEU A 224 1.24 -14.22 -12.95
CA LEU A 224 1.88 -13.57 -14.08
C LEU A 224 2.74 -14.55 -14.88
N LEU A 225 3.64 -15.29 -14.23
CA LEU A 225 4.51 -16.26 -14.90
C LEU A 225 3.77 -17.44 -15.53
N LYS A 226 2.56 -17.75 -15.05
CA LYS A 226 1.72 -18.80 -15.65
C LYS A 226 1.05 -18.33 -16.95
N HIS A 227 0.77 -17.03 -17.06
CA HIS A 227 -0.08 -16.47 -18.11
C HIS A 227 0.67 -15.59 -19.12
N PHE A 228 1.87 -15.12 -18.79
CA PHE A 228 2.71 -14.24 -19.60
C PHE A 228 4.15 -14.77 -19.61
N THR A 229 4.87 -14.61 -20.72
CA THR A 229 6.30 -14.90 -20.75
C THR A 229 7.10 -13.72 -20.17
N VAL A 230 8.32 -14.01 -19.70
CA VAL A 230 9.24 -12.96 -19.22
C VAL A 230 9.60 -12.00 -20.36
N GLU A 231 9.66 -12.49 -21.59
CA GLU A 231 9.85 -11.68 -22.80
C GLU A 231 8.68 -10.71 -23.01
N ASP A 232 7.44 -11.19 -22.91
CA ASP A 232 6.22 -10.33 -23.00
C ASP A 232 6.20 -9.25 -21.91
N MET A 233 6.72 -9.55 -20.72
CA MET A 233 6.76 -8.62 -19.59
C MET A 233 7.91 -7.59 -19.68
N LEU A 234 9.08 -7.97 -20.22
CA LEU A 234 10.28 -7.13 -20.21
C LEU A 234 10.48 -6.32 -21.50
N LEU A 235 10.09 -6.84 -22.68
CA LEU A 235 10.35 -6.16 -23.96
C LEU A 235 9.65 -4.81 -24.09
N ARG A 236 8.61 -4.53 -23.30
CA ARG A 236 7.93 -3.22 -23.29
C ARG A 236 8.11 -2.41 -22.01
N ALA A 237 8.39 -3.05 -20.87
CA ALA A 237 8.70 -2.31 -19.65
C ALA A 237 9.99 -1.47 -19.77
N GLY A 238 10.90 -1.84 -20.69
CA GLY A 238 12.15 -1.09 -20.97
C GLY A 238 12.16 -0.27 -22.26
N ASP A 239 11.05 -0.19 -23.01
CA ASP A 239 11.03 0.53 -24.30
C ASP A 239 10.49 1.96 -24.08
N GLU A 240 11.40 2.93 -23.98
CA GLU A 240 11.15 4.37 -23.74
C GLU A 240 10.14 5.00 -24.73
N ARG A 241 9.87 4.34 -25.86
CA ARG A 241 8.89 4.79 -26.87
C ARG A 241 7.44 4.74 -26.39
N PHE A 242 7.16 4.07 -25.28
CA PHE A 242 5.83 3.95 -24.67
C PHE A 242 5.66 4.77 -23.37
N SER A 243 6.63 5.60 -23.00
CA SER A 243 6.61 6.42 -21.78
C SER A 243 5.93 7.80 -21.93
N ASN A 244 5.16 8.00 -23.02
CA ASN A 244 4.44 9.26 -23.28
C ASN A 244 3.04 9.29 -22.68
#